data_AF-A0A3C0FK03-F1
#
_entry.id   AF-A0A3C0FK03-F1
#
_cell.length_a   1.000
_cell.length_b   1.000
_cell.length_c   1.000
_cell.angle_alpha   90.00
_cell.angle_beta   90.00
_cell.angle_gamma   90.00
#
_symmetry.space_group_name_H-M   'P 1'
#
loop_
_entity.id
_entity.type
_entity.pdbx_description
1 polymer ?
#
loop_
_entity_poly.entity_id
_entity_poly.type
_entity_poly.pdbx_seq_one_letter_code
_entity_poly.pdbx_strand_id
1 'polypeptide(L)'
;QTLCTHRQKNVETLKHLYEEGLRRGHIPRGANINVMANYYATVQHGMSIQARDGMNRAALTAVAEAAMATWPTLIKTSLSST
;
A
#
# COMPACT_ATOMS: atom_id res chain seq x y z
N GLN A 1 -23.27 1.15 -0.09
CA GLN A 1 -22.11 1.34 -0.98
C GLN A 1 -21.31 0.04 -0.97
N THR A 2 -21.00 -0.53 -2.13
CA THR A 2 -20.46 -1.88 -2.27
C THR A 2 -18.95 -1.91 -1.94
N LEU A 3 -18.47 -2.96 -1.25
CA LEU A 3 -17.07 -3.09 -0.81
C LEU A 3 -16.04 -2.92 -1.94
N CYS A 4 -16.34 -3.33 -3.17
CA CYS A 4 -15.44 -3.14 -4.32
C CYS A 4 -15.15 -1.66 -4.62
N THR A 5 -16.14 -0.77 -4.48
CA THR A 5 -15.98 0.68 -4.72
C THR A 5 -15.05 1.30 -3.67
N HIS A 6 -15.15 0.87 -2.40
CA HIS A 6 -14.27 1.34 -1.35
C HIS A 6 -12.82 0.85 -1.55
N ARG A 7 -12.66 -0.39 -2.05
CA ARG A 7 -11.33 -0.96 -2.34
C ARG A 7 -10.65 -0.25 -3.51
N GLN A 8 -11.38 0.11 -4.55
CA GLN A 8 -10.86 0.88 -5.69
C GLN A 8 -10.48 2.31 -5.27
N LYS A 9 -11.35 2.98 -4.51
CA LYS A 9 -11.08 4.34 -3.99
C LYS A 9 -9.83 4.41 -3.10
N ASN A 10 -9.56 3.33 -2.36
CA ASN A 10 -8.36 3.23 -1.52
C ASN A 10 -7.07 3.22 -2.35
N VAL A 11 -7.05 2.41 -3.43
CA VAL A 11 -5.91 2.36 -4.35
C VAL A 11 -5.68 3.72 -5.01
N GLU A 12 -6.73 4.39 -5.48
CA GLU A 12 -6.63 5.72 -6.09
C GLU A 12 -6.08 6.77 -5.11
N THR A 13 -6.56 6.74 -3.86
CA THR A 13 -6.07 7.64 -2.81
C THR A 13 -4.57 7.43 -2.57
N LEU A 14 -4.12 6.18 -2.47
CA LEU A 14 -2.70 5.85 -2.29
C LEU A 14 -1.86 6.29 -3.50
N LYS A 15 -2.35 6.09 -4.73
CA LYS A 15 -1.66 6.56 -5.94
C LYS A 15 -1.43 8.06 -5.92
N HIS A 16 -2.47 8.85 -5.62
CA HIS A 16 -2.34 10.30 -5.56
C HIS A 16 -1.35 10.77 -4.49
N LEU A 17 -1.35 10.13 -3.33
CA LEU A 17 -0.38 10.42 -2.26
C LEU A 17 1.06 10.13 -2.70
N TYR A 18 1.28 9.00 -3.37
CA TYR A 18 2.61 8.62 -3.84
C TYR A 18 3.08 9.45 -5.03
N GLU A 19 2.19 9.85 -5.94
CA GLU A 19 2.50 10.83 -7.00
C GLU A 19 2.93 12.18 -6.43
N GLU A 20 2.27 12.64 -5.36
CA GLU A 20 2.70 13.86 -4.66
C GLU A 20 4.05 13.66 -3.97
N GLY A 21 4.29 12.50 -3.36
CA GLY A 21 5.60 12.13 -2.79
C GLY A 21 6.71 12.11 -3.83
N LEU A 22 6.43 11.64 -5.05
CA LEU A 22 7.33 11.69 -6.19
C LEU A 22 7.62 13.14 -6.60
N ARG A 23 6.60 14.00 -6.70
CA ARG A 23 6.76 15.43 -7.02
C ARG A 23 7.62 16.16 -5.99
N ARG A 24 7.46 15.84 -4.71
CA ARG A 24 8.23 16.41 -3.59
C ARG A 24 9.63 15.83 -3.43
N GLY A 25 9.97 14.77 -4.16
CA GLY A 25 11.27 14.09 -4.06
C GLY A 25 11.41 13.15 -2.86
N HIS A 26 10.32 12.82 -2.17
CA HIS A 26 10.32 11.82 -1.09
C HIS A 26 10.35 10.38 -1.62
N ILE A 27 9.87 10.19 -2.86
CA ILE A 27 9.92 8.91 -3.58
C ILE A 27 10.88 9.07 -4.77
N PRO A 28 11.82 8.13 -4.98
CA PRO A 28 12.75 8.19 -6.11
C PRO A 28 12.04 8.25 -7.46
N ARG A 29 12.63 9.02 -8.40
CA ARG A 29 12.19 9.02 -9.80
C ARG A 29 12.36 7.60 -10.37
N GLY A 30 11.29 7.06 -10.95
CA GLY A 30 11.26 5.70 -11.51
C GLY A 30 10.56 4.66 -10.64
N ALA A 31 10.19 4.99 -9.40
CA ALA A 31 9.39 4.09 -8.56
C ALA A 31 8.05 3.72 -9.21
N ASN A 32 7.69 2.44 -9.13
CA ASN A 32 6.42 1.95 -9.68
C ASN A 32 5.24 2.25 -8.74
N ILE A 33 4.65 3.44 -8.87
CA ILE A 33 3.53 3.92 -8.05
C ILE A 33 2.34 2.96 -8.04
N ASN A 34 2.04 2.33 -9.19
CA ASN A 34 0.94 1.39 -9.30
C ASN A 34 1.17 0.15 -8.43
N VAL A 35 2.37 -0.42 -8.48
CA VAL A 35 2.75 -1.58 -7.65
C VAL A 35 2.73 -1.20 -6.17
N MET A 36 3.29 -0.04 -5.80
CA MET A 36 3.29 0.44 -4.41
C MET A 36 1.86 0.59 -3.87
N ALA A 37 0.96 1.24 -4.60
CA ALA A 37 -0.42 1.45 -4.17
C ALA A 37 -1.19 0.12 -4.05
N ASN A 38 -1.02 -0.77 -5.02
CA ASN A 38 -1.66 -2.09 -5.00
C ASN A 38 -1.16 -2.96 -3.83
N TYR A 39 0.14 -2.91 -3.51
CA TYR A 39 0.71 -3.64 -2.38
C TYR A 39 0.07 -3.23 -1.06
N TYR A 40 0.08 -1.93 -0.73
CA TYR A 40 -0.45 -1.45 0.54
C TYR A 40 -1.97 -1.58 0.64
N ALA A 41 -2.70 -1.39 -0.46
CA ALA A 41 -4.14 -1.67 -0.49
C ALA A 41 -4.41 -3.15 -0.19
N THR A 42 -3.64 -4.07 -0.77
CA THR A 42 -3.78 -5.52 -0.53
C THR A 42 -3.51 -5.87 0.93
N VAL A 43 -2.43 -5.35 1.51
CA VAL A 43 -2.11 -5.54 2.93
C VAL A 43 -3.26 -5.05 3.82
N GLN A 44 -3.73 -3.81 3.60
CA GLN A 44 -4.81 -3.24 4.40
C GLN A 44 -6.12 -4.03 4.27
N HIS A 45 -6.44 -4.52 3.06
CA HIS A 45 -7.61 -5.38 2.85
C HIS A 45 -7.48 -6.70 3.59
N GLY A 46 -6.30 -7.35 3.55
CA GLY A 46 -6.03 -8.59 4.30
C GLY A 46 -6.14 -8.39 5.80
N MET A 47 -5.56 -7.30 6.34
CA MET A 47 -5.70 -6.94 7.75
C MET A 47 -7.17 -6.72 8.15
N SER A 48 -7.97 -6.11 7.27
CA SER A 48 -9.40 -5.91 7.53
C SER A 48 -10.20 -7.22 7.55
N ILE A 49 -9.73 -8.26 6.85
CA ILE A 49 -10.33 -9.60 6.93
C ILE A 49 -9.92 -10.25 8.26
N GLN A 50 -8.63 -10.28 8.58
CA GLN A 50 -8.11 -10.87 9.82
C GLN A 50 -8.69 -10.20 11.08
N ALA A 51 -8.90 -8.89 11.06
CA ALA A 51 -9.55 -8.17 12.15
C ALA A 51 -11.00 -8.63 12.38
N ARG A 52 -11.74 -8.94 11.31
CA ARG A 52 -13.11 -9.48 11.41
C ARG A 52 -13.11 -10.90 11.95
N ASP A 53 -12.07 -11.67 11.64
CA ASP A 53 -11.88 -13.04 12.13
C ASP A 53 -11.37 -13.08 13.60
N GLY A 54 -11.25 -11.92 14.26
CA GLY A 54 -10.90 -11.83 15.68
C GLY A 54 -9.39 -11.73 15.96
N MET A 55 -8.55 -11.49 14.94
CA MET A 55 -7.14 -11.23 15.17
C MET A 55 -6.96 -9.98 16.06
N ASN A 56 -6.17 -10.13 17.13
CA ASN A 56 -5.99 -9.05 18.08
C ASN A 56 -5.15 -7.89 17.51
N ARG A 57 -5.25 -6.74 18.18
CA ARG A 57 -4.58 -5.49 17.76
C ARG A 57 -3.06 -5.62 17.66
N ALA A 58 -2.42 -6.37 18.57
CA ALA A 58 -0.97 -6.51 18.58
C ALA A 58 -0.49 -7.28 17.33
N ALA A 59 -1.18 -8.36 16.98
CA ALA A 59 -0.89 -9.13 15.77
C ALA A 59 -1.11 -8.30 14.49
N LEU A 60 -2.21 -7.55 14.39
CA LEU A 60 -2.43 -6.65 13.26
C LEU A 60 -1.37 -5.54 13.18
N THR A 61 -0.93 -5.01 14.32
CA THR A 61 0.15 -4.00 14.38
C THR A 61 1.45 -4.58 13.84
N ALA A 62 1.81 -5.81 14.24
CA ALA A 62 2.99 -6.49 13.73
C ALA A 62 2.94 -6.71 12.20
N VAL A 63 1.76 -7.00 11.64
CA VAL A 63 1.57 -7.08 10.17
C VAL A 63 1.82 -5.73 9.51
N ALA A 64 1.30 -4.64 10.10
CA ALA A 64 1.53 -3.30 9.58
C ALA A 64 3.02 -2.91 9.62
N GLU A 65 3.71 -3.21 10.71
CA GLU A 65 5.16 -2.96 10.86
C GLU A 65 5.96 -3.75 9.82
N ALA A 66 5.65 -5.03 9.63
CA ALA A 66 6.28 -5.86 8.61
C ALA A 66 6.04 -5.29 7.20
N ALA A 67 4.83 -4.81 6.90
CA ALA A 67 4.54 -4.16 5.63
C ALA A 67 5.24 -2.80 5.46
N MET A 68 5.48 -2.06 6.53
CA MET A 68 6.27 -0.82 6.46
C MET A 68 7.76 -1.08 6.28
N ALA A 69 8.27 -2.19 6.80
CA ALA A 69 9.66 -2.60 6.59
C ALA A 69 9.98 -2.88 5.11
N THR A 70 8.99 -3.16 4.26
CA THR A 70 9.18 -3.34 2.81
C THR A 70 9.26 -2.02 2.04
N TRP A 71 8.87 -0.90 2.66
CA TRP A 71 8.85 0.43 2.02
C TRP A 71 10.16 0.79 1.31
N PRO A 72 11.36 0.65 1.91
CA PRO A 72 12.62 1.02 1.26
C PRO A 72 12.92 0.21 0.00
N THR A 73 12.41 -1.02 -0.10
CA THR A 73 12.55 -1.87 -1.27
C THR A 73 11.54 -1.47 -2.35
N LEU A 74 10.28 -1.24 -1.95
CA LEU A 74 9.20 -0.86 -2.86
C LEU A 74 9.48 0.46 -3.59
N ILE A 75 10.01 1.47 -2.90
CA ILE A 75 10.34 2.76 -3.53
C ILE A 75 11.53 2.69 -4.50
N LYS A 76 12.31 1.60 -4.46
CA LYS A 76 13.43 1.33 -5.38
C LYS A 76 13.01 0.46 -6.55
N THR A 77 11.85 -0.18 -6.49
CA THR A 77 11.34 -1.00 -7.60
C THR A 77 11.01 -0.10 -8.78
N SER A 78 11.81 -0.21 -9.83
CA SER A 78 11.58 0.48 -11.09
C SER A 78 10.46 -0.17 -11.89
N LEU A 79 9.79 0.62 -12.72
CA LEU A 79 9.01 0.10 -13.85
C LEU A 79 9.97 -0.64 -14.79
N SER A 80 10.17 -1.94 -14.58
CA SER A 80 10.78 -2.79 -15.60
C SER A 80 9.80 -2.86 -16.76
N SER A 81 10.16 -2.24 -17.89
CA SER A 81 9.41 -2.34 -19.13
C SER A 81 9.32 -3.81 -19.55
N THR A 82 8.14 -4.39 -19.40
CA THR A 82 7.73 -5.62 -20.10
C THR A 82 6.64 -5.23 -21.08
#